data_AF-A0A537KYZ5-F1
#
_entry.id   AF-A0A537KYZ5-F1
#
_cell.length_a   1.000
_cell.length_b   1.000
_cell.length_c   1.000
_cell.angle_alpha   90.00
_cell.angle_beta   90.00
_cell.angle_gamma   90.00
#
_symmetry.space_group_name_H-M   'P 1'
#
loop_
_entity.id
_entity.type
_entity.pdbx_description
1 polymer ?
#
loop_
_entity_poly.entity_id
_entity_poly.type
_entity_poly.pdbx_seq_one_letter_code
_entity_poly.pdbx_strand_id
1 'polypeptide(L)' 'MRDLVLLRRSWLTEDALRIAKTAYDKRDFSLLPVLGDALEEAGCDFAPLLYHLRKDCSCHALGCWALDLVLDKR' A
#
# COMPACT_ATOMS: atom_id res chain seq x y z
N MET A 1 -15.65 -11.85 -8.64
CA MET A 1 -14.42 -11.83 -9.46
C MET A 1 -13.46 -10.86 -8.81
N ARG A 2 -12.52 -11.35 -8.00
CA ARG A 2 -11.33 -10.58 -7.62
C ARG A 2 -10.28 -10.97 -8.63
N ASP A 3 -10.10 -10.16 -9.66
CA ASP A 3 -8.93 -10.28 -10.52
C ASP A 3 -7.70 -10.25 -9.61
N LEU A 4 -6.93 -11.34 -9.61
CA LEU A 4 -5.72 -11.46 -8.82
C LEU A 4 -4.70 -10.47 -9.37
N VAL A 5 -4.73 -9.24 -8.85
CA VAL A 5 -3.65 -8.27 -9.06
C VAL A 5 -2.44 -8.83 -8.35
N LEU A 6 -1.59 -9.54 -9.09
CA LEU A 6 -0.27 -9.94 -8.61
C LEU A 6 0.61 -8.69 -8.57
N LEU A 7 0.88 -8.17 -7.37
CA LEU A 7 1.90 -7.14 -7.21
C LEU A 7 3.24 -7.68 -7.68
N ARG A 8 3.95 -6.91 -8.51
CA ARG A 8 5.32 -7.29 -8.89
C ARG A 8 6.20 -7.17 -7.65
N ARG A 9 6.98 -8.21 -7.36
CA ARG A 9 7.91 -8.21 -6.22
C ARG A 9 8.91 -7.06 -6.26
N SER A 10 9.25 -6.58 -7.46
CA SER A 10 10.12 -5.42 -7.65
C SER A 10 9.57 -4.14 -7.01
N TRP A 11 8.25 -4.01 -6.86
CA TRP A 11 7.62 -2.86 -6.22
C TRP A 11 7.67 -2.93 -4.69
N LEU A 12 7.77 -4.14 -4.13
CA LEU A 12 7.75 -4.39 -2.69
C LEU A 12 9.17 -4.31 -2.11
N THR A 13 9.78 -3.13 -2.21
CA THR A 13 11.10 -2.85 -1.62
C THR A 13 11.05 -2.98 -0.10
N GLU A 14 12.23 -3.13 0.53
CA GLU A 14 12.33 -3.20 1.99
C GLU A 14 11.73 -1.96 2.67
N ASP A 15 11.93 -0.77 2.08
CA ASP A 15 11.37 0.48 2.58
C ASP A 15 9.84 0.53 2.46
N ALA A 16 9.27 0.16 1.31
CA ALA A 16 7.83 0.09 1.13
C ALA A 16 7.18 -0.88 2.13
N LEU A 17 7.76 -2.07 2.30
CA LEU A 17 7.28 -3.07 3.26
C LEU A 17 7.40 -2.58 4.72
N ARG A 18 8.49 -1.89 5.06
CA ARG A 18 8.69 -1.33 6.41
C ARG A 18 7.66 -0.23 6.73
N ILE A 19 7.37 0.65 5.78
CA ILE A 19 6.33 1.69 5.91
C ILE A 19 4.96 1.03 6.08
N ALA A 20 4.61 0.09 5.20
CA ALA A 20 3.34 -0.63 5.27
C ALA A 20 3.13 -1.36 6.60
N LYS A 21 4.17 -2.05 7.10
CA LYS A 21 4.13 -2.72 8.41
C LYS A 21 3.95 -1.73 9.55
N THR A 22 4.68 -0.61 9.53
CA THR A 22 4.56 0.43 10.55
C THR A 22 3.15 1.01 10.59
N ALA A 23 2.60 1.36 9.41
CA ALA A 23 1.25 1.87 9.28
C ALA A 23 0.21 0.89 9.85
N TYR A 24 0.35 -0.40 9.54
CA TYR A 24 -0.54 -1.45 10.03
C TYR A 24 -0.43 -1.66 11.55
N ASP A 25 0.79 -1.86 12.05
CA ASP A 25 1.04 -2.22 13.46
C ASP A 25 0.71 -1.08 14.42
N LYS A 26 0.96 0.17 13.99
CA LYS A 26 0.66 1.37 14.77
C LYS A 26 -0.73 1.92 14.50
N ARG A 27 -1.44 1.40 13.50
CA ARG A 27 -2.69 1.98 12.97
C ARG A 27 -2.51 3.46 12.59
N ASP A 28 -1.31 3.79 12.15
CA ASP A 28 -0.93 5.12 11.71
C ASP A 28 -1.07 5.20 10.18
N PHE A 29 -2.30 5.43 9.74
CA PHE A 29 -2.63 5.50 8.32
C PHE A 29 -2.17 6.81 7.67
N SER A 30 -1.62 7.76 8.43
CA SER A 30 -0.99 8.96 7.88
C SER A 30 0.28 8.65 7.06
N LEU A 31 0.82 7.43 7.22
CA LEU A 31 1.96 6.93 6.46
C LEU A 31 1.59 6.40 5.06
N LEU A 32 0.30 6.27 4.73
CA LEU A 32 -0.12 5.68 3.46
C LEU A 32 0.25 6.51 2.22
N PRO A 33 0.20 7.86 2.24
CA PRO A 33 0.75 8.65 1.13
C PRO A 33 2.24 8.37 0.90
N VAL A 34 3.02 8.27 1.99
CA VAL A 34 4.45 7.94 1.94
C VAL A 34 4.68 6.53 1.38
N LEU A 35 3.82 5.58 1.72
CA LEU A 35 3.84 4.25 1.11
C LEU A 35 3.58 4.31 -0.40
N GLY A 36 2.63 5.13 -0.83
CA GLY A 36 2.33 5.36 -2.24
C GLY A 36 3.57 5.86 -3.01
N ASP A 37 4.28 6.82 -2.43
CA ASP A 37 5.51 7.36 -3.01
C ASP A 37 6.62 6.31 -3.09
N ALA A 38 6.86 5.58 -2.01
CA ALA A 38 7.86 4.51 -1.99
C ALA A 38 7.58 3.41 -3.03
N LEU A 39 6.31 3.09 -3.28
CA LEU A 39 5.92 2.13 -4.32
C LEU A 39 6.16 2.69 -5.72
N GLU A 40 5.82 3.95 -5.97
CA GLU A 40 6.05 4.60 -7.26
C GLU A 40 7.56 4.73 -7.56
N GLU A 41 8.38 5.08 -6.57
CA GLU A 41 9.84 5.11 -6.66
C GLU A 41 10.43 3.73 -7.00
N ALA A 42 9.81 2.66 -6.50
CA ALA A 42 10.15 1.28 -6.85
C ALA A 42 9.66 0.86 -8.26
N GLY A 43 9.04 1.77 -9.01
CA GLY A 43 8.52 1.54 -10.36
C GLY A 43 7.13 0.92 -10.40
N CYS A 44 6.33 1.05 -9.33
CA CYS A 44 4.92 0.67 -9.34
C CYS A 44 4.16 1.54 -10.32
N ASP A 45 3.46 0.92 -11.27
CA ASP A 45 2.64 1.60 -12.29
C ASP A 45 1.13 1.36 -12.07
N PHE A 46 0.76 0.68 -10.97
CA PHE A 46 -0.63 0.34 -10.69
C PHE A 46 -1.40 1.54 -10.12
N ALA A 47 -1.91 2.39 -11.04
CA ALA A 47 -2.55 3.66 -10.71
C ALA A 47 -3.68 3.59 -9.64
N PRO A 48 -4.58 2.59 -9.63
CA PRO A 48 -5.61 2.48 -8.59
C PRO A 48 -5.04 2.34 -7.18
N LEU A 49 -3.92 1.62 -7.01
CA LEU A 49 -3.24 1.47 -5.73
C LEU A 49 -2.58 2.78 -5.29
N LEU A 50 -1.80 3.39 -6.18
CA LEU A 50 -1.11 4.65 -5.89
C LEU A 50 -2.11 5.77 -5.55
N TYR A 51 -3.18 5.88 -6.33
CA TYR A 51 -4.24 6.84 -6.09
C TYR A 51 -4.92 6.62 -4.74
N HIS A 52 -5.24 5.37 -4.38
CA HIS A 52 -5.88 5.09 -3.10
C HIS A 52 -4.98 5.37 -1.90
N LEU A 53 -3.69 5.05 -1.99
CA LEU A 53 -2.71 5.29 -0.92
C LEU A 53 -2.46 6.78 -0.67
N ARG A 54 -2.46 7.60 -1.73
CA ARG A 54 -2.23 9.04 -1.65
C ARG A 54 -3.49 9.86 -1.35
N LYS A 55 -4.66 9.26 -1.51
CA LYS A 55 -5.91 9.95 -1.25
C LYS A 55 -6.09 10.11 0.24
N ASP A 56 -6.04 11.36 0.70
CA ASP A 56 -6.46 11.71 2.05
C ASP A 56 -7.97 11.42 2.19
N CYS A 57 -8.30 10.25 2.73
CA CYS A 57 -9.66 9.84 3.06
C CYS A 57 -9.69 9.29 4.48
N SER A 58 -10.78 9.52 5.20
CA SER A 58 -11.10 8.84 6.47
C SER A 58 -11.39 7.35 6.29
N CYS A 59 -11.12 6.77 5.12
CA CYS A 59 -11.49 5.43 4.72
C CYS A 59 -10.42 4.37 5.00
N HIS A 60 -9.24 4.78 5.49
CA HIS A 60 -8.19 3.86 5.90
C HIS A 60 -8.46 3.30 7.30
N ALA A 61 -8.52 1.97 7.37
CA ALA A 61 -8.66 1.18 8.57
C ALA A 61 -7.93 -0.16 8.36
N LEU A 62 -7.91 -1.01 9.40
CA LEU A 62 -7.56 -2.42 9.20
C LEU A 62 -8.59 -3.05 8.24
N GLY A 63 -8.14 -3.79 7.22
CA GLY A 63 -8.99 -4.20 6.11
C GLY A 63 -8.93 -3.27 4.89
N CYS A 64 -8.08 -2.24 4.92
CA CYS A 64 -7.82 -1.39 3.75
C CYS A 64 -7.26 -2.25 2.62
N TRP A 65 -8.02 -2.40 1.54
CA TRP A 65 -7.67 -3.29 0.42
C TRP A 65 -6.28 -3.03 -0.14
N ALA A 66 -5.85 -1.76 -0.21
CA ALA A 66 -4.55 -1.37 -0.74
C ALA A 66 -3.40 -1.80 0.19
N LEU A 67 -3.58 -1.58 1.50
CA LEU A 67 -2.59 -1.96 2.50
C LEU A 67 -2.50 -3.49 2.64
N ASP A 68 -3.65 -4.16 2.62
CA ASP A 68 -3.70 -5.62 2.69
C ASP A 68 -3.08 -6.25 1.42
N LEU A 69 -3.29 -5.65 0.26
CA LEU A 69 -2.64 -6.08 -0.98
C LEU A 69 -1.11 -5.98 -0.88
N VAL A 70 -0.58 -4.88 -0.34
CA VAL A 70 0.89 -4.68 -0.16
C VAL A 70 1.46 -5.64 0.89
N LEU A 71 0.71 -5.96 1.94
CA LEU A 71 1.14 -6.84 3.03
C LEU A 71 0.81 -8.32 2.81
N ASP A 72 0.21 -8.68 1.68
CA ASP A 72 -0.31 -10.02 1.38
C ASP A 72 -1.22 -10.55 2.52
N LYS A 73 -2.09 -9.67 3.03
CA LYS A 73 -3.09 -10.00 4.04
C LYS A 73 -4.43 -10.32 3.37
N ARG A 74 -5.17 -11.26 3.98
CA ARG A 74 -6.46 -11.78 3.49
C ARG A 74 -7.65 -11.00 4.00
#